data_AF-A0A7V9ICG3-F1
#
_entry.id   AF-A0A7V9ICG3-F1
#
_cell.length_a   1.000
_cell.length_b   1.000
_cell.length_c   1.000
_cell.angle_alpha   90.00
_cell.angle_beta   90.00
_cell.angle_gamma   90.00
#
_symmetry.space_group_name_H-M   'P 1'
#
loop_
_entity.id
_entity.type
_entity.pdbx_description
1 polymer ?
#
loop_
_entity_poly.entity_id
_entity_poly.type
_entity_poly.pdbx_seq_one_letter_code
_entity_poly.pdbx_strand_id
1 'polypeptide(L)'
;MQEKNLIFGARARRSRRRARLGLAAWITSLIAAGGGAVTQVEEAPGAAMQGVVSLQSAFVAPESRPEPGPPSPPETASRKARNESGPRRSSPNRRPQPRPPSDPIEDAISSAAAEFGVDGDYLRSLAWCESDLDPNAYSSAGYYGLFQFDEKTWSEYGYGSIWDPEAQTRTTARLLAMGEDDRWPNCA
;
A
#
# COMPACT_ATOMS: atom_id res chain seq x y z
N MET A 1 -7.63 -26.65 -21.12
CA MET A 1 -7.93 -25.21 -21.01
C MET A 1 -9.20 -25.08 -20.21
N GLN A 2 -9.10 -24.67 -18.95
CA GLN A 2 -10.29 -24.40 -18.12
C GLN A 2 -9.95 -23.31 -17.11
N GLU A 3 -10.69 -22.22 -17.27
CA GLU A 3 -10.69 -21.00 -16.49
C GLU A 3 -11.11 -21.28 -15.05
N LYS A 4 -10.36 -20.71 -14.11
CA LYS A 4 -10.70 -20.73 -12.69
C LYS A 4 -11.37 -19.39 -12.37
N ASN A 5 -12.69 -19.38 -12.41
CA ASN A 5 -13.50 -18.31 -11.82
C ASN A 5 -13.20 -18.24 -10.32
N LEU A 6 -12.37 -17.28 -9.92
CA LEU A 6 -12.17 -16.92 -8.51
C LEU A 6 -13.13 -15.79 -8.17
N ILE A 7 -14.24 -16.16 -7.56
CA ILE A 7 -15.14 -15.22 -6.89
C ILE A 7 -14.41 -14.73 -5.63
N PHE A 8 -13.74 -13.59 -5.73
CA PHE A 8 -13.22 -12.88 -4.57
C PHE A 8 -14.34 -12.05 -3.95
N GLY A 9 -14.81 -12.51 -2.78
CA GLY A 9 -15.75 -11.75 -1.96
C GLY A 9 -15.12 -10.42 -1.54
N ALA A 10 -15.81 -9.33 -1.85
CA ALA A 10 -15.51 -8.00 -1.31
C ALA A 10 -15.58 -8.05 0.22
N ARG A 11 -14.42 -8.06 0.89
CA ARG A 11 -14.36 -7.82 2.34
C ARG A 11 -14.00 -6.37 2.60
N ALA A 12 -15.01 -5.68 3.12
CA ALA A 12 -15.04 -4.27 3.47
C ALA A 12 -13.84 -3.84 4.34
N ARG A 13 -13.07 -2.87 3.85
CA ARG A 13 -12.11 -2.09 4.64
C ARG A 13 -12.89 -1.26 5.66
N ARG A 14 -12.98 -1.69 6.92
CA ARG A 14 -13.47 -0.83 8.01
C ARG A 14 -12.35 0.15 8.37
N SER A 15 -12.42 1.36 7.81
CA SER A 15 -11.66 2.51 8.32
C SER A 15 -12.08 2.79 9.77
N ARG A 16 -11.29 2.38 10.76
CA ARG A 16 -11.48 2.83 12.13
C ARG A 16 -10.99 4.27 12.22
N ARG A 17 -11.91 5.23 12.02
CA ARG A 17 -11.69 6.63 12.39
C ARG A 17 -11.42 6.67 13.89
N ARG A 18 -10.14 6.76 14.30
CA ARG A 18 -9.78 7.00 15.70
C ARG A 18 -10.13 8.45 16.03
N ALA A 19 -11.10 8.60 16.93
CA ALA A 19 -11.46 9.88 17.52
C ALA A 19 -10.24 10.48 18.22
N ARG A 20 -9.84 11.69 17.79
CA ARG A 20 -8.79 12.48 18.45
C ARG A 20 -9.36 13.04 19.76
N LEU A 21 -9.13 12.32 20.86
CA LEU A 21 -9.25 12.89 22.20
C LEU A 21 -8.00 13.74 22.45
N GLY A 22 -8.23 15.02 22.75
CA GLY A 22 -7.21 16.05 22.84
C GLY A 22 -6.27 15.87 24.02
N LEU A 23 -5.02 16.26 23.82
CA LEU A 23 -4.07 16.53 24.88
C LEU A 23 -3.63 18.00 24.76
N ALA A 24 -4.00 18.79 25.76
CA ALA A 24 -3.64 20.18 25.90
C ALA A 24 -2.12 20.31 26.14
N ALA A 25 -1.41 21.00 25.25
CA ALA A 25 -0.03 21.40 25.45
C ALA A 25 0.00 22.79 26.10
N TRP A 26 0.40 22.85 27.37
CA TRP A 26 0.72 24.10 28.06
C TRP A 26 2.13 24.54 27.62
N ILE A 27 2.20 25.63 26.84
CA ILE A 27 3.47 26.29 26.52
C ILE A 27 3.58 27.52 27.43
N THR A 28 4.42 27.40 28.46
CA THR A 28 4.99 28.57 29.13
C THR A 28 6.38 28.81 28.55
N SER A 29 6.55 29.92 27.82
CA SER A 29 7.87 30.51 27.59
C SER A 29 7.82 32.01 27.85
N LEU A 30 8.51 32.37 28.93
CA LEU A 30 8.99 33.71 29.25
C LEU A 30 10.01 34.13 28.20
N ILE A 31 9.76 35.22 27.46
CA ILE A 31 10.83 35.99 26.82
C ILE A 31 10.60 37.48 27.06
N ALA A 32 11.51 37.99 27.88
CA ALA A 32 12.12 39.32 27.97
C ALA A 32 11.45 40.52 27.28
N ALA A 33 11.15 41.51 28.11
CA ALA A 33 11.01 42.91 27.73
C ALA A 33 12.34 43.48 27.21
N GLY A 34 12.29 44.29 26.15
CA GLY A 34 13.41 45.10 25.68
C GLY A 34 13.12 45.71 24.31
N GLY A 35 12.72 46.98 24.31
CA GLY A 35 12.19 47.67 23.13
C GLY A 35 13.22 48.19 22.13
N GLY A 36 12.71 48.90 21.12
CA GLY A 36 13.52 49.80 20.30
C GLY A 36 13.18 49.83 18.81
N ALA A 37 12.42 50.87 18.43
CA ALA A 37 12.49 51.63 17.19
C ALA A 37 12.05 50.99 15.84
N VAL A 38 10.83 51.36 15.47
CA VAL A 38 10.40 51.96 14.19
C VAL A 38 11.36 51.88 12.98
N THR A 39 10.88 51.28 11.90
CA THR A 39 10.84 51.96 10.59
C THR A 39 9.57 51.53 9.88
N GLN A 40 8.67 52.49 9.65
CA GLN A 40 7.58 52.38 8.70
C GLN A 40 8.18 52.50 7.29
N VAL A 41 7.74 51.64 6.37
CA VAL A 41 7.72 51.99 4.95
C VAL A 41 6.28 51.84 4.49
N GLU A 42 5.84 52.93 3.88
CA GLU A 42 4.49 53.27 3.52
C GLU A 42 4.01 52.50 2.28
N GLU A 43 2.69 52.44 2.22
CA GLU A 43 1.79 51.71 1.35
C GLU A 43 1.78 52.22 -0.10
N ALA A 44 1.25 51.36 -0.99
CA ALA A 44 0.23 51.67 -2.01
C ALA A 44 0.58 51.12 -3.42
N PRO A 45 -0.39 51.07 -4.36
CA PRO A 45 -1.26 49.91 -4.57
C PRO A 45 -1.22 49.44 -6.04
N GLY A 46 -1.72 48.25 -6.34
CA GLY A 46 -1.79 47.84 -7.74
C GLY A 46 -2.52 46.55 -8.02
N ALA A 47 -3.70 46.71 -8.61
CA ALA A 47 -4.38 45.75 -9.48
C ALA A 47 -4.94 44.47 -8.82
N ALA A 48 -6.18 44.63 -8.35
CA ALA A 48 -7.19 43.61 -8.53
C ALA A 48 -7.21 43.09 -9.98
N MET A 49 -7.16 41.77 -10.15
CA MET A 49 -7.69 41.12 -11.34
C MET A 49 -8.56 39.95 -10.91
N GLN A 50 -9.86 40.23 -11.00
CA GLN A 50 -10.94 39.27 -11.07
C GLN A 50 -10.71 38.37 -12.28
N GLY A 51 -10.77 37.06 -12.08
CA GLY A 51 -10.69 36.07 -13.15
C GLY A 51 -11.65 34.93 -12.85
N VAL A 52 -12.94 35.20 -13.01
CA VAL A 52 -14.00 34.19 -13.04
C VAL A 52 -13.82 33.34 -14.30
N VAL A 53 -13.37 32.10 -14.16
CA VAL A 53 -13.33 31.16 -15.29
C VAL A 53 -14.58 30.31 -15.27
N SER A 54 -15.24 30.37 -16.41
CA SER A 54 -16.59 29.95 -16.77
C SER A 54 -16.91 28.46 -16.51
N LEU A 55 -18.11 28.23 -15.97
CA LEU A 55 -18.83 26.95 -16.01
C LEU A 55 -19.26 26.65 -17.45
N GLN A 56 -18.76 25.58 -18.06
CA GLN A 56 -19.44 24.94 -19.19
C GLN A 56 -19.51 23.43 -18.96
N SER A 57 -20.68 22.99 -18.52
CA SER A 57 -21.17 21.62 -18.66
C SER A 57 -21.55 21.38 -20.11
N ALA A 58 -20.96 20.38 -20.75
CA ALA A 58 -21.44 19.85 -22.02
C ALA A 58 -22.10 18.49 -21.73
N PHE A 59 -23.43 18.51 -21.69
CA PHE A 59 -24.30 17.36 -21.68
C PHE A 59 -24.34 16.80 -23.11
N VAL A 60 -23.85 15.57 -23.33
CA VAL A 60 -24.07 14.84 -24.59
C VAL A 60 -24.43 13.39 -24.28
N ALA A 61 -25.71 13.09 -24.42
CA ALA A 61 -26.26 11.78 -24.75
C ALA A 61 -27.45 12.07 -25.71
N PRO A 62 -27.69 11.28 -26.77
CA PRO A 62 -28.22 9.93 -26.55
C PRO A 62 -27.90 8.85 -27.62
N GLU A 63 -28.17 7.60 -27.20
CA GLU A 63 -28.73 6.45 -27.94
C GLU A 63 -28.05 5.86 -29.18
N SER A 64 -27.64 4.58 -29.06
CA SER A 64 -27.89 3.58 -30.10
C SER A 64 -27.94 2.18 -29.47
N ARG A 65 -29.17 1.70 -29.21
CA ARG A 65 -29.50 0.29 -28.97
C ARG A 65 -29.91 -0.37 -30.30
N PRO A 66 -29.61 -1.66 -30.50
CA PRO A 66 -30.61 -2.56 -31.06
C PRO A 66 -30.88 -3.79 -30.17
N GLU A 67 -32.04 -4.37 -30.44
CA GLU A 67 -32.94 -5.22 -29.65
C GLU A 67 -32.52 -6.72 -29.52
N PRO A 68 -33.33 -7.58 -28.84
CA PRO A 68 -32.91 -8.81 -28.18
C PRO A 68 -32.98 -10.07 -29.05
N GLY A 69 -32.13 -11.05 -28.73
CA GLY A 69 -32.29 -12.43 -29.19
C GLY A 69 -33.31 -13.21 -28.33
N PRO A 70 -34.12 -14.09 -28.93
CA PRO A 70 -35.27 -14.78 -28.31
C PRO A 70 -34.90 -15.86 -27.25
N PRO A 71 -35.88 -16.32 -26.43
CA PRO A 71 -35.62 -17.12 -25.24
C PRO A 71 -35.89 -18.66 -25.36
N SER A 72 -35.27 -19.41 -24.44
CA SER A 72 -35.71 -20.69 -23.82
C SER A 72 -35.46 -22.02 -24.58
N PRO A 73 -35.61 -23.24 -23.98
CA PRO A 73 -36.01 -23.65 -22.60
C PRO A 73 -35.13 -24.83 -22.02
N PRO A 74 -35.55 -25.71 -21.06
CA PRO A 74 -34.90 -25.86 -19.75
C PRO A 74 -34.42 -27.30 -19.36
N GLU A 75 -33.72 -27.34 -18.22
CA GLU A 75 -33.46 -28.41 -17.23
C GLU A 75 -33.64 -29.94 -17.50
N THR A 76 -32.80 -30.68 -16.75
CA THR A 76 -33.03 -32.00 -16.10
C THR A 76 -32.70 -33.31 -16.85
N ALA A 77 -31.46 -33.77 -16.66
CA ALA A 77 -31.09 -35.14 -16.24
C ALA A 77 -29.58 -35.08 -15.93
N SER A 78 -29.05 -35.41 -14.76
CA SER A 78 -29.14 -36.71 -14.14
C SER A 78 -28.58 -36.60 -12.72
N ARG A 79 -29.46 -36.72 -11.72
CA ARG A 79 -29.04 -37.20 -10.40
C ARG A 79 -28.80 -38.70 -10.54
N LYS A 80 -27.58 -39.18 -10.29
CA LYS A 80 -27.29 -40.30 -9.36
C LYS A 80 -25.87 -40.83 -9.51
N ALA A 81 -25.41 -41.38 -8.38
CA ALA A 81 -24.22 -42.19 -8.14
C ALA A 81 -22.93 -41.38 -7.98
N ARG A 82 -22.51 -41.01 -6.76
CA ARG A 82 -22.03 -41.91 -5.70
C ARG A 82 -20.99 -42.88 -6.24
N ASN A 83 -19.72 -42.51 -6.15
CA ASN A 83 -18.73 -43.48 -5.71
C ASN A 83 -17.58 -42.81 -4.94
N GLU A 84 -17.48 -43.24 -3.68
CA GLU A 84 -16.25 -43.40 -2.90
C GLU A 84 -15.51 -42.16 -2.40
N SER A 85 -16.02 -41.67 -1.27
CA SER A 85 -15.22 -41.19 -0.15
C SER A 85 -14.18 -42.26 0.28
N GLY A 86 -13.05 -42.34 -0.41
CA GLY A 86 -11.87 -43.02 0.11
C GLY A 86 -11.19 -42.15 1.16
N PRO A 87 -10.72 -42.70 2.31
CA PRO A 87 -9.97 -41.91 3.26
C PRO A 87 -8.69 -41.41 2.57
N ARG A 88 -8.47 -40.08 2.56
CA ARG A 88 -7.18 -39.49 2.22
C ARG A 88 -6.15 -40.08 3.18
N ARG A 89 -5.43 -41.10 2.71
CA ARG A 89 -4.28 -41.67 3.39
C ARG A 89 -3.26 -40.54 3.53
N SER A 90 -3.15 -39.99 4.74
CA SER A 90 -2.03 -39.15 5.14
C SER A 90 -0.77 -39.95 4.82
N SER A 91 -0.08 -39.58 3.74
CA SER A 91 1.15 -40.26 3.34
C SER A 91 2.21 -39.89 4.38
N PRO A 92 2.69 -40.82 5.23
CA PRO A 92 3.46 -40.47 6.42
C PRO A 92 4.95 -40.23 6.13
N ASN A 93 5.32 -40.04 4.86
CA ASN A 93 6.73 -39.95 4.49
C ASN A 93 6.97 -39.09 3.24
N ARG A 94 6.66 -37.80 3.32
CA ARG A 94 7.31 -36.82 2.43
C ARG A 94 8.55 -36.31 3.18
N ARG A 95 9.70 -36.96 2.94
CA ARG A 95 11.01 -36.41 3.27
C ARG A 95 11.03 -34.94 2.78
N PRO A 96 11.44 -33.96 3.59
CA PRO A 96 11.60 -32.59 3.11
C PRO A 96 12.52 -32.63 1.89
N GLN A 97 11.95 -32.33 0.73
CA GLN A 97 12.76 -32.17 -0.47
C GLN A 97 13.57 -30.89 -0.29
N PRO A 98 14.85 -30.87 -0.70
CA PRO A 98 15.60 -29.62 -0.78
C PRO A 98 14.77 -28.64 -1.61
N ARG A 99 14.36 -27.53 -0.99
CA ARG A 99 13.68 -26.46 -1.72
C ARG A 99 14.72 -25.92 -2.72
N PRO A 100 14.35 -25.68 -3.99
CA PRO A 100 15.28 -25.02 -4.93
C PRO A 100 15.81 -23.73 -4.28
N PRO A 101 17.04 -23.31 -4.62
CA PRO A 101 17.58 -22.06 -4.10
C PRO A 101 16.61 -20.94 -4.44
N SER A 102 16.12 -20.28 -3.41
CA SER A 102 15.25 -19.12 -3.50
C SER A 102 16.08 -17.88 -3.80
N ASP A 103 15.45 -16.91 -4.45
CA ASP A 103 16.03 -15.59 -4.64
C ASP A 103 16.26 -14.96 -3.25
N PRO A 104 17.47 -14.43 -2.96
CA PRO A 104 17.78 -13.87 -1.66
C PRO A 104 16.87 -12.70 -1.25
N ILE A 105 16.36 -11.91 -2.21
CA ILE A 105 15.42 -10.81 -1.93
C ILE A 105 14.07 -11.39 -1.51
N GLU A 106 13.60 -12.44 -2.18
CA GLU A 106 12.35 -13.11 -1.83
C GLU A 106 12.43 -13.81 -0.46
N ASP A 107 13.58 -14.38 -0.13
CA ASP A 107 13.84 -14.93 1.19
C ASP A 107 13.85 -13.84 2.26
N ALA A 108 14.49 -12.69 2.00
CA ALA A 108 14.50 -11.56 2.92
C ALA A 108 13.08 -11.00 3.14
N ILE A 109 12.27 -10.89 2.08
CA ILE A 109 10.87 -10.43 2.17
C ILE A 109 10.03 -11.44 2.95
N SER A 110 10.08 -12.72 2.57
CA SER A 110 9.24 -13.75 3.21
C SER A 110 9.64 -13.99 4.67
N SER A 111 10.94 -13.93 4.99
CA SER A 111 11.46 -14.02 6.36
C SER A 111 11.00 -12.84 7.21
N ALA A 112 11.15 -11.60 6.73
CA ALA A 112 10.71 -10.41 7.44
C ALA A 112 9.18 -10.40 7.64
N ALA A 113 8.42 -10.77 6.61
CA ALA A 113 6.97 -10.87 6.70
C ALA A 113 6.53 -11.85 7.79
N ALA A 114 7.16 -13.04 7.82
CA ALA A 114 6.92 -14.03 8.86
C ALA A 114 7.33 -13.55 10.26
N GLU A 115 8.47 -12.87 10.38
CA GLU A 115 8.99 -12.36 11.66
C GLU A 115 8.05 -11.34 12.30
N PHE A 116 7.55 -10.38 11.51
CA PHE A 116 6.72 -9.28 12.01
C PHE A 116 5.21 -9.54 11.91
N GLY A 117 4.81 -10.70 11.35
CA GLY A 117 3.40 -11.08 11.21
C GLY A 117 2.64 -10.20 10.21
N VAL A 118 3.32 -9.70 9.18
CA VAL A 118 2.70 -8.93 8.09
C VAL A 118 2.47 -9.81 6.87
N ASP A 119 1.58 -9.39 5.97
CA ASP A 119 1.30 -10.14 4.75
C ASP A 119 2.50 -10.09 3.80
N GLY A 120 3.04 -11.27 3.44
CA GLY A 120 4.24 -11.37 2.62
C GLY A 120 4.01 -10.98 1.16
N ASP A 121 2.83 -11.24 0.62
CA ASP A 121 2.50 -10.84 -0.75
C ASP A 121 2.36 -9.32 -0.84
N TYR A 122 1.81 -8.67 0.19
CA TYR A 122 1.77 -7.21 0.30
C TYR A 122 3.17 -6.61 0.42
N LEU A 123 4.02 -7.12 1.32
CA LEU A 123 5.38 -6.63 1.48
C LEU A 123 6.20 -6.79 0.18
N ARG A 124 6.01 -7.90 -0.53
CA ARG A 124 6.59 -8.11 -1.87
C ARG A 124 6.05 -7.11 -2.88
N SER A 125 4.74 -6.88 -2.90
CA SER A 125 4.11 -5.95 -3.84
C SER A 125 4.57 -4.51 -3.64
N LEU A 126 4.80 -4.10 -2.38
CA LEU A 126 5.40 -2.81 -2.05
C LEU A 126 6.81 -2.70 -2.62
N ALA A 127 7.68 -3.67 -2.37
CA ALA A 127 9.05 -3.65 -2.88
C ALA A 127 9.09 -3.61 -4.42
N TRP A 128 8.21 -4.37 -5.07
CA TRP A 128 8.09 -4.35 -6.52
C TRP A 128 7.60 -2.99 -7.05
N CYS A 129 6.59 -2.39 -6.42
CA CYS A 129 6.06 -1.08 -6.81
C CYS A 129 7.10 0.05 -6.65
N GLU A 130 7.90 0.00 -5.59
CA GLU A 130 8.87 1.05 -5.26
C GLU A 130 10.17 0.96 -6.09
N SER A 131 10.64 -0.26 -6.39
CA SER A 131 12.00 -0.44 -6.95
C SER A 131 12.14 -1.57 -7.98
N ASP A 132 11.07 -2.26 -8.36
CA ASP A 132 11.14 -3.51 -9.14
C ASP A 132 12.03 -4.58 -8.46
N LEU A 133 12.00 -4.63 -7.12
CA LEU A 133 12.80 -5.52 -6.26
C LEU A 133 14.32 -5.27 -6.33
N ASP A 134 14.76 -4.05 -6.67
CA ASP A 134 16.17 -3.68 -6.65
C ASP A 134 16.60 -3.09 -5.28
N PRO A 135 17.44 -3.78 -4.49
CA PRO A 135 17.92 -3.27 -3.20
C PRO A 135 18.93 -2.14 -3.32
N ASN A 136 19.44 -1.87 -4.52
CA ASN A 136 20.36 -0.78 -4.81
C ASN A 136 19.68 0.39 -5.55
N ALA A 137 18.34 0.36 -5.65
CA ALA A 137 17.58 1.44 -6.27
C ALA A 137 17.90 2.78 -5.60
N TYR A 138 18.09 3.81 -6.43
CA TYR A 138 18.34 5.16 -5.98
C TYR A 138 17.58 6.14 -6.86
N SER A 139 16.88 7.07 -6.21
CA SER A 139 16.25 8.21 -6.88
C SER A 139 17.03 9.49 -6.61
N SER A 140 17.09 10.37 -7.61
CA SER A 140 17.65 11.72 -7.45
C SER A 140 16.93 12.57 -6.41
N ALA A 141 15.72 12.16 -5.99
CA ALA A 141 14.98 12.77 -4.88
C ALA A 141 15.45 12.33 -3.48
N GLY A 142 16.44 11.43 -3.38
CA GLY A 142 17.01 10.98 -2.10
C GLY A 142 16.26 9.82 -1.47
N TYR A 143 15.79 8.88 -2.28
CA TYR A 143 15.14 7.65 -1.83
C TYR A 143 15.98 6.42 -2.21
N TYR A 144 15.98 5.41 -1.34
CA TYR A 144 16.96 4.34 -1.36
C TYR A 144 16.35 2.94 -1.19
N GLY A 145 16.86 2.00 -1.97
CA GLY A 145 16.66 0.56 -1.84
C GLY A 145 15.25 0.06 -2.17
N LEU A 146 14.98 -1.18 -1.76
CA LEU A 146 13.77 -1.95 -2.10
C LEU A 146 12.47 -1.19 -1.89
N PHE A 147 12.41 -0.38 -0.83
CA PHE A 147 11.21 0.31 -0.37
C PHE A 147 11.35 1.83 -0.45
N GLN A 148 12.34 2.32 -1.20
CA GLN A 148 12.55 3.74 -1.45
C GLN A 148 12.49 4.57 -0.16
N PHE A 149 13.31 4.21 0.84
CA PHE A 149 13.39 4.92 2.11
C PHE A 149 14.03 6.29 1.94
N ASP A 150 13.55 7.32 2.64
CA ASP A 150 14.31 8.55 2.85
C ASP A 150 15.29 8.41 4.03
N GLU A 151 16.33 9.26 4.06
CA GLU A 151 17.39 9.19 5.08
C GLU A 151 16.89 9.42 6.49
N LYS A 152 15.88 10.28 6.69
CA LYS A 152 15.35 10.57 8.02
C LYS A 152 14.64 9.34 8.57
N THR A 153 13.76 8.74 7.78
CA THR A 153 13.08 7.48 8.14
C THR A 153 14.11 6.38 8.42
N TRP A 154 15.13 6.24 7.56
CA TRP A 154 16.17 5.23 7.79
C TRP A 154 16.95 5.49 9.08
N SER A 155 17.30 6.74 9.36
CA SER A 155 18.01 7.10 10.60
C SER A 155 17.19 6.83 11.86
N GLU A 156 15.85 6.91 11.79
CA GLU A 156 14.96 6.71 12.95
C GLU A 156 14.63 5.23 13.19
N TYR A 157 14.46 4.45 12.11
CA TYR A 157 13.91 3.09 12.21
C TYR A 157 14.83 1.99 11.66
N GLY A 158 15.70 2.35 10.72
CA GLY A 158 16.62 1.46 10.06
C GLY A 158 17.75 1.00 10.97
N TYR A 159 18.50 0.02 10.48
CA TYR A 159 19.70 -0.47 11.13
C TYR A 159 20.68 -0.99 10.07
N GLY A 160 21.97 -1.00 10.39
CA GLY A 160 22.98 -1.41 9.42
C GLY A 160 23.00 -0.50 8.18
N SER A 161 23.27 -1.09 7.02
CA SER A 161 23.35 -0.37 5.75
C SER A 161 21.97 -0.19 5.12
N ILE A 162 21.68 1.01 4.61
CA ILE A 162 20.47 1.24 3.79
C ILE A 162 20.46 0.44 2.49
N TRP A 163 21.60 -0.15 2.11
CA TRP A 163 21.77 -1.01 0.92
C TRP A 163 21.69 -2.51 1.24
N ASP A 164 21.50 -2.87 2.52
CA ASP A 164 21.32 -4.27 2.91
C ASP A 164 19.85 -4.67 2.75
N PRO A 165 19.51 -5.59 1.82
CA PRO A 165 18.12 -5.99 1.59
C PRO A 165 17.46 -6.59 2.84
N GLU A 166 18.21 -7.29 3.70
CA GLU A 166 17.63 -7.85 4.93
C GLU A 166 17.25 -6.75 5.91
N ALA A 167 18.10 -5.72 6.06
CA ALA A 167 17.79 -4.55 6.87
C ALA A 167 16.59 -3.77 6.31
N GLN A 168 16.51 -3.63 4.98
CA GLN A 168 15.42 -2.93 4.32
C GLN A 168 14.09 -3.65 4.56
N THR A 169 14.00 -4.96 4.28
CA THR A 169 12.74 -5.72 4.42
C THR A 169 12.26 -5.79 5.86
N ARG A 170 13.17 -5.99 6.83
CA ARG A 170 12.82 -6.04 8.25
C ARG A 170 12.38 -4.68 8.78
N THR A 171 13.04 -3.59 8.35
CA THR A 171 12.61 -2.23 8.70
C THR A 171 11.20 -1.95 8.17
N THR A 172 10.91 -2.27 6.90
CA THR A 172 9.57 -2.09 6.32
C THR A 172 8.53 -2.95 7.05
N ALA A 173 8.81 -4.23 7.24
CA ALA A 173 7.87 -5.14 7.92
C ALA A 173 7.56 -4.67 9.34
N ARG A 174 8.55 -4.16 10.07
CA ARG A 174 8.37 -3.54 11.39
C ARG A 174 7.48 -2.29 11.32
N LEU A 175 7.71 -1.40 10.36
CA LEU A 175 6.90 -0.18 10.15
C LEU A 175 5.44 -0.54 9.84
N LEU A 176 5.21 -1.49 8.93
CA LEU A 176 3.87 -1.98 8.62
C LEU A 176 3.18 -2.60 9.84
N ALA A 177 3.91 -3.37 10.66
CA ALA A 177 3.37 -3.94 11.91
C ALA A 177 2.98 -2.86 12.93
N MET A 178 3.61 -1.68 12.89
CA MET A 178 3.23 -0.51 13.71
C MET A 178 2.06 0.29 13.13
N GLY A 179 1.62 -0.01 11.90
CA GLY A 179 0.57 0.73 11.20
C GLY A 179 1.07 2.00 10.51
N GLU A 180 2.33 2.00 10.06
CA GLU A 180 2.98 3.10 9.32
C GLU A 180 2.90 2.89 7.80
N ASP A 181 1.80 2.31 7.31
CA ASP A 181 1.59 2.04 5.87
C ASP A 181 1.44 3.32 5.03
N ASP A 182 1.02 4.43 5.64
CA ASP A 182 0.90 5.76 5.00
C ASP A 182 2.24 6.30 4.42
N ARG A 183 3.38 5.67 4.75
CA ARG A 183 4.70 6.03 4.20
C ARG A 183 4.88 5.68 2.73
N TRP A 184 4.07 4.76 2.21
CA TRP A 184 4.07 4.33 0.80
C TRP A 184 2.75 4.68 0.12
N PRO A 185 2.38 5.99 0.04
CA PRO A 185 1.04 6.41 -0.40
C PRO A 185 0.74 6.10 -1.87
N ASN A 186 1.76 5.80 -2.67
CA ASN A 186 1.61 5.46 -4.09
C ASN A 186 1.49 3.95 -4.33
N CYS A 187 1.80 3.12 -3.32
CA CYS A 187 1.96 1.67 -3.45
C CYS A 187 1.13 0.86 -2.43
N ALA A 188 0.23 1.51 -1.67
CA ALA A 188 -0.64 0.92 -0.64
C ALA A 188 -2.09 0.64 -1.09
#